data_AF-A0A329LDL1-F1
#
_entry.id   AF-A0A329LDL1-F1
#
_cell.length_a   1.000
_cell.length_b   1.000
_cell.length_c   1.000
_cell.angle_alpha   90.00
_cell.angle_beta   90.00
_cell.angle_gamma   90.00
#
_symmetry.space_group_name_H-M   'P 1'
#
loop_
_entity.id
_entity.type
_entity.pdbx_description
1 polymer ?
#
loop_
_entity_poly.entity_id
_entity_poly.type
_entity_poly.pdbx_seq_one_letter_code
_entity_poly.pdbx_strand_id
1 'polypeptide(L)'
;MSRFPARTARPWRVHACTSEDMPPPVDPAIHRAVQTVYTTDLGLPDEWTATQRAVFIDAEVDKITWKARADAATLGERSIHDWARHHGGQLPNLSTQTALRAQARAQAVSQVLSTELYELIADPDAD
;
A
#
# COMPACT_ATOMS: atom_id res chain seq x y z
N MET A 1 12.76 -34.19 -54.75
CA MET A 1 13.05 -32.74 -54.62
C MET A 1 11.70 -32.10 -54.38
N SER A 2 11.34 -31.48 -53.25
CA SER A 2 12.10 -30.56 -52.40
C SER A 2 11.61 -30.61 -50.94
N ARG A 3 12.56 -30.37 -50.03
CA ARG A 3 12.38 -30.20 -48.59
C ARG A 3 11.76 -28.84 -48.27
N PHE A 4 10.80 -28.81 -47.35
CA PHE A 4 10.53 -27.66 -46.49
C PHE A 4 10.13 -28.18 -45.11
N PRO A 5 10.88 -27.89 -44.02
CA PRO A 5 10.43 -28.23 -42.68
C PRO A 5 9.37 -27.23 -42.23
N ALA A 6 8.23 -27.76 -41.77
CA ALA A 6 7.21 -26.98 -41.10
C ALA A 6 7.81 -26.36 -39.82
N ARG A 7 7.83 -25.03 -39.79
CA ARG A 7 8.23 -24.19 -38.66
C ARG A 7 7.37 -24.58 -37.46
N THR A 8 7.97 -25.19 -36.45
CA THR A 8 7.32 -25.46 -35.17
C THR A 8 6.86 -24.14 -34.57
N ALA A 9 5.54 -23.99 -34.44
CA ALA A 9 4.93 -22.89 -33.73
C ALA A 9 5.37 -22.95 -32.27
N ARG A 10 6.10 -21.93 -31.83
CA ARG A 10 6.46 -21.75 -30.42
C ARG A 10 5.16 -21.66 -29.61
N PRO A 11 4.96 -22.46 -28.56
CA PRO A 11 3.85 -22.25 -27.66
C PRO A 11 4.01 -20.86 -27.05
N TRP A 12 2.98 -20.02 -27.20
CA TRP A 12 2.91 -18.76 -26.47
C TRP A 12 3.01 -19.10 -24.99
N ARG A 13 4.03 -18.55 -24.33
CA ARG A 13 4.15 -18.56 -22.88
C ARG A 13 2.86 -17.93 -22.35
N VAL A 14 1.97 -18.76 -21.82
CA VAL A 14 1.04 -18.29 -20.80
C VAL A 14 1.91 -17.74 -19.68
N HIS A 15 1.91 -16.42 -19.52
CA HIS A 15 2.42 -15.81 -18.30
C HIS A 15 1.56 -16.37 -17.19
N ALA A 16 2.07 -17.38 -16.49
CA ALA A 16 1.55 -17.75 -15.19
C ALA A 16 1.48 -16.43 -14.41
N CYS A 17 0.28 -16.04 -13.98
CA CYS A 17 0.10 -14.96 -13.04
C CYS A 17 0.89 -15.32 -11.80
N THR A 18 2.15 -14.88 -11.73
CA THR A 18 2.91 -14.88 -10.51
C THR A 18 2.16 -13.94 -9.58
N SER A 19 1.76 -14.44 -8.41
CA SER A 19 1.07 -13.69 -7.34
C SER A 19 1.83 -12.44 -6.86
N GLU A 20 2.94 -12.08 -7.51
CA GLU A 20 3.71 -10.85 -7.32
C GLU A 20 3.04 -9.61 -7.94
N ASP A 21 2.14 -9.78 -8.92
CA ASP A 21 1.41 -8.67 -9.56
C ASP A 21 -0.03 -8.51 -9.03
N MET A 22 -0.43 -9.30 -8.03
CA MET A 22 -1.67 -9.01 -7.34
C MET A 22 -1.43 -7.74 -6.49
N PRO A 23 -2.25 -6.68 -6.63
CA PRO A 23 -2.19 -5.58 -5.69
C PRO A 23 -2.30 -6.18 -4.29
N PRO A 24 -1.36 -5.86 -3.38
CA PRO A 24 -1.39 -6.44 -2.04
C PRO A 24 -2.78 -6.19 -1.43
N PRO A 25 -3.31 -7.12 -0.63
CA PRO A 25 -4.62 -6.94 -0.02
C PRO A 25 -4.64 -5.58 0.69
N VAL A 26 -5.58 -4.75 0.25
CA VAL A 26 -5.85 -3.43 0.80
C VAL A 26 -5.91 -3.54 2.32
N ASP A 27 -5.20 -2.63 3.01
CA ASP A 27 -5.24 -2.62 4.46
C ASP A 27 -6.64 -2.19 4.92
N PRO A 28 -7.41 -3.06 5.62
CA PRO A 28 -8.79 -2.75 5.98
C PRO A 28 -8.88 -1.54 6.92
N ALA A 29 -7.79 -1.21 7.63
CA ALA A 29 -7.72 0.00 8.46
C ALA A 29 -7.67 1.27 7.59
N ILE A 30 -6.91 1.26 6.49
CA ILE A 30 -6.84 2.38 5.54
C ILE A 30 -8.22 2.60 4.91
N HIS A 31 -8.85 1.53 4.43
CA HIS A 31 -10.17 1.63 3.80
C HIS A 31 -11.21 2.24 4.75
N ARG A 32 -11.27 1.79 6.00
CA ARG A 32 -12.20 2.36 7.00
C ARG A 32 -11.91 3.82 7.29
N ALA A 33 -10.65 4.21 7.41
CA ALA A 33 -10.27 5.59 7.68
C ALA A 33 -10.66 6.53 6.52
N VAL A 34 -10.30 6.16 5.28
CA VAL A 34 -10.63 6.94 4.08
C VAL A 34 -12.14 7.07 3.92
N GLN A 35 -12.88 5.96 4.05
CA GLN A 35 -14.34 5.98 3.98
C GLN A 35 -14.95 6.91 5.03
N THR A 36 -14.48 6.85 6.28
CA THR A 36 -15.00 7.70 7.38
C THR A 36 -14.76 9.18 7.09
N VAL A 37 -13.54 9.56 6.70
CA VAL A 37 -13.17 10.96 6.42
C VAL A 37 -13.99 11.55 5.27
N TYR A 38 -14.11 10.82 4.15
CA TYR A 38 -14.88 11.31 3.00
C TYR A 38 -16.40 11.29 3.21
N THR A 39 -16.90 10.51 4.17
CA THR A 39 -18.33 10.51 4.51
C THR A 39 -18.70 11.50 5.60
N THR A 40 -17.75 11.90 6.45
CA THR A 40 -18.02 12.72 7.65
C THR A 40 -17.45 14.13 7.54
N ASP A 41 -16.21 14.27 7.07
CA ASP A 41 -15.42 15.51 7.20
C ASP A 41 -15.25 16.23 5.86
N LEU A 42 -14.77 15.54 4.81
CA LEU A 42 -14.48 16.17 3.50
C LEU A 42 -15.71 16.26 2.59
N GLY A 43 -16.67 15.36 2.77
CA GLY A 43 -17.82 15.20 1.88
C GLY A 43 -17.42 14.66 0.49
N LEU A 44 -18.38 14.04 -0.18
CA LEU A 44 -18.28 13.68 -1.60
C LEU A 44 -19.42 14.37 -2.35
N PRO A 45 -19.24 14.68 -3.65
CA PRO A 45 -20.27 15.38 -4.40
C PRO A 45 -21.61 14.61 -4.37
N ASP A 46 -22.70 15.35 -4.12
CA ASP A 46 -24.04 14.76 -3.97
C ASP A 46 -24.56 14.14 -5.27
N GLU A 47 -24.11 14.65 -6.41
CA GLU A 47 -24.42 14.13 -7.74
C GLU A 47 -23.70 12.81 -8.07
N TRP A 48 -22.70 12.42 -7.28
CA TRP A 48 -22.01 11.14 -7.50
C TRP A 48 -22.89 9.98 -7.08
N THR A 49 -23.02 9.01 -7.99
CA THR A 49 -23.63 7.72 -7.70
C THR A 49 -22.82 6.94 -6.67
N ALA A 50 -23.46 5.98 -5.99
CA ALA A 50 -22.79 5.09 -5.05
C ALA A 50 -21.58 4.37 -5.68
N THR A 51 -21.66 4.02 -6.97
CA THR A 51 -20.55 3.39 -7.70
C THR A 51 -19.38 4.35 -7.90
N GLN A 52 -19.62 5.60 -8.28
CA GLN A 52 -18.56 6.60 -8.44
C GLN A 52 -17.86 6.90 -7.11
N ARG A 53 -18.63 6.99 -6.02
CA ARG A 53 -18.08 7.15 -4.67
C ARG A 53 -17.21 5.97 -4.29
N ALA A 54 -17.67 4.74 -4.51
CA ALA A 54 -16.88 3.54 -4.20
C ALA A 54 -15.57 3.49 -4.99
N VAL A 55 -15.60 3.76 -6.30
CA VAL A 55 -14.40 3.79 -7.16
C VAL A 55 -13.39 4.85 -6.70
N PHE A 56 -13.88 6.02 -6.29
CA PHE A 56 -13.01 7.07 -5.75
C PHE A 56 -12.36 6.66 -4.43
N ILE A 57 -13.15 6.10 -3.50
CA ILE A 57 -12.63 5.60 -2.23
C ILE A 57 -11.59 4.51 -2.46
N ASP A 58 -11.86 3.53 -3.34
CA ASP A 58 -10.90 2.46 -3.66
C ASP A 58 -9.58 3.03 -4.22
N ALA A 59 -9.66 4.03 -5.11
CA ALA A 59 -8.47 4.67 -5.68
C ALA A 59 -7.63 5.44 -4.64
N GLU A 60 -8.28 6.19 -3.74
CA GLU A 60 -7.55 6.87 -2.65
C GLU A 60 -6.96 5.87 -1.65
N VAL A 61 -7.69 4.79 -1.36
CA VAL A 61 -7.20 3.71 -0.51
C VAL A 61 -5.97 3.03 -1.12
N ASP A 62 -5.97 2.76 -2.43
CA ASP A 62 -4.83 2.18 -3.13
C ASP A 62 -3.61 3.12 -3.08
N LYS A 63 -3.81 4.41 -3.34
CA LYS A 63 -2.76 5.44 -3.26
C LYS A 63 -2.15 5.51 -1.86
N ILE A 64 -2.98 5.59 -0.81
CA ILE A 64 -2.53 5.62 0.58
C ILE A 64 -1.82 4.31 0.95
N THR A 65 -2.32 3.18 0.47
CA THR A 65 -1.69 1.86 0.68
C THR A 65 -0.27 1.82 0.09
N TRP A 66 -0.09 2.34 -1.13
CA TRP A 66 1.24 2.41 -1.76
C TRP A 66 2.20 3.33 -1.00
N LYS A 67 1.74 4.50 -0.56
CA LYS A 67 2.54 5.43 0.25
C LYS A 67 2.94 4.81 1.59
N ALA A 68 1.97 4.28 2.33
CA ALA A 68 2.21 3.64 3.62
C ALA A 68 3.16 2.44 3.50
N ARG A 69 3.14 1.71 2.38
CA ARG A 69 4.07 0.61 2.14
C ARG A 69 5.51 1.10 1.95
N ALA A 70 5.71 2.16 1.17
CA ALA A 70 7.04 2.75 0.96
C ALA A 70 7.63 3.25 2.28
N ASP A 71 6.82 3.92 3.08
CA ASP A 71 7.21 4.43 4.40
C ASP A 71 7.47 3.29 5.39
N ALA A 72 6.61 2.26 5.41
CA ALA A 72 6.76 1.10 6.27
C ALA A 72 8.06 0.32 6.00
N ALA A 73 8.46 0.19 4.73
CA ALA A 73 9.73 -0.45 4.37
C ALA A 73 10.91 0.32 4.97
N THR A 74 10.92 1.63 4.78
CA THR A 74 11.96 2.52 5.32
C THR A 74 12.01 2.50 6.85
N LEU A 75 10.84 2.61 7.51
CA LEU A 75 10.73 2.57 8.96
C LEU A 75 11.10 1.19 9.54
N GLY A 76 10.76 0.11 8.83
CA GLY A 76 11.08 -1.25 9.24
C GLY A 76 12.58 -1.52 9.21
N GLU A 77 13.27 -1.08 8.16
CA GLU A 77 14.73 -1.17 8.07
C GLU A 77 15.42 -0.36 9.17
N ARG A 78 14.98 0.88 9.40
CA ARG A 78 15.48 1.72 10.49
C ARG A 78 15.27 1.07 11.85
N SER A 79 14.08 0.53 12.09
CA SER A 79 13.73 -0.13 13.37
C SER A 79 14.60 -1.36 13.64
N ILE A 80 14.88 -2.18 12.61
CA ILE A 80 15.78 -3.34 12.72
C ILE A 80 17.20 -2.89 13.04
N HIS A 81 17.69 -1.85 12.37
CA HIS A 81 19.03 -1.32 12.59
C HIS A 81 19.18 -0.68 13.97
N ASP A 82 18.18 0.08 14.42
CA ASP A 82 18.18 0.67 15.76
C ASP A 82 18.10 -0.41 16.84
N TRP A 83 17.28 -1.45 16.66
CA TRP A 83 17.27 -2.61 17.55
C TRP A 83 18.66 -3.25 17.62
N ALA A 84 19.31 -3.49 16.48
CA ALA A 84 20.64 -4.10 16.44
C ALA A 84 21.67 -3.24 17.17
N ARG A 85 21.64 -1.90 17.02
CA ARG A 85 22.51 -0.99 17.78
C ARG A 85 22.32 -1.12 19.29
N HIS A 86 21.09 -1.19 19.76
CA HIS A 86 20.79 -1.33 21.19
C HIS A 86 21.18 -2.71 21.75
N HIS A 87 21.26 -3.73 20.89
CA HIS A 87 21.62 -5.10 21.26
C HIS A 87 23.03 -5.50 20.80
N GLY A 88 23.97 -4.55 20.83
CA GLY A 88 25.41 -4.85 20.63
C GLY A 88 25.78 -5.26 19.20
N GLY A 89 25.00 -4.83 18.20
CA GLY A 89 25.21 -5.17 16.79
C GLY A 89 24.62 -6.51 16.37
N GLN A 90 23.93 -7.22 17.27
CA GLN A 90 23.28 -8.48 16.93
C GLN A 90 22.04 -8.24 16.06
N LEU A 91 21.86 -9.05 15.01
CA LEU A 91 20.66 -8.98 14.18
C LEU A 91 19.46 -9.59 14.94
N PRO A 92 18.26 -8.96 14.91
CA PRO A 92 17.09 -9.55 15.53
C PRO A 92 16.72 -10.87 14.87
N ASN A 93 16.18 -11.80 15.65
CA ASN A 93 15.62 -13.04 15.10
C ASN A 93 14.41 -12.73 14.20
N LEU A 94 13.96 -13.72 13.42
CA LEU A 94 12.87 -13.54 12.45
C LEU A 94 11.55 -13.07 13.09
N SER A 95 11.23 -13.52 14.30
CA SER A 95 10.02 -13.08 15.00
C SER A 95 10.10 -11.62 15.42
N THR A 96 11.24 -11.17 15.95
CA THR A 96 11.48 -9.77 16.29
C THR A 96 11.50 -8.89 15.03
N GLN A 97 12.15 -9.32 13.94
CA GLN A 97 12.10 -8.60 12.66
C GLN A 97 10.66 -8.44 12.15
N THR A 98 9.85 -9.50 12.25
CA THR A 98 8.44 -9.47 11.86
C THR A 98 7.64 -8.49 12.72
N ALA A 99 7.86 -8.48 14.03
CA ALA A 99 7.20 -7.55 14.96
C ALA A 99 7.59 -6.09 14.65
N LEU A 100 8.89 -5.81 14.44
CA LEU A 100 9.38 -4.48 14.10
C LEU A 100 8.79 -3.97 12.77
N ARG A 101 8.69 -4.84 11.76
CA ARG A 101 8.08 -4.49 10.47
C ARG A 101 6.56 -4.28 10.58
N ALA A 102 5.87 -5.06 11.41
CA ALA A 102 4.45 -4.87 11.67
C ALA A 102 4.19 -3.53 12.38
N GLN A 103 5.01 -3.19 13.38
CA GLN A 103 4.96 -1.90 14.06
C GLN A 103 5.25 -0.74 13.09
N ALA A 104 6.30 -0.86 12.28
CA ALA A 104 6.64 0.12 11.26
C ALA A 104 5.49 0.34 10.26
N ARG A 105 4.79 -0.73 9.86
CA ARG A 105 3.59 -0.63 9.02
C ARG A 105 2.46 0.14 9.71
N ALA A 106 2.15 -0.18 10.96
CA ALA A 106 1.11 0.53 11.71
C ALA A 106 1.44 2.04 11.87
N GLN A 107 2.72 2.36 12.12
CA GLN A 107 3.19 3.73 12.21
C GLN A 107 3.11 4.45 10.85
N ALA A 108 3.58 3.82 9.77
CA ALA A 108 3.51 4.38 8.43
C ALA A 108 2.06 4.65 7.99
N VAL A 109 1.14 3.72 8.25
CA VAL A 109 -0.29 3.90 7.97
C VAL A 109 -0.83 5.11 8.75
N SER A 110 -0.53 5.21 10.04
CA SER A 110 -0.99 6.32 10.86
C SER A 110 -0.44 7.67 10.38
N GLN A 111 0.84 7.71 9.99
CA GLN A 111 1.50 8.91 9.48
C GLN A 111 0.94 9.33 8.13
N VAL A 112 0.82 8.42 7.16
CA VAL A 112 0.27 8.73 5.83
C VAL A 112 -1.19 9.13 5.94
N LEU A 113 -2.00 8.49 6.80
CA LEU A 113 -3.37 8.94 7.03
C LEU A 113 -3.40 10.35 7.65
N SER A 114 -2.48 10.67 8.57
CA SER A 114 -2.37 12.02 9.16
C SER A 114 -2.01 13.07 8.12
N THR A 115 -0.99 12.83 7.30
CA THR A 115 -0.55 13.75 6.24
C THR A 115 -1.55 13.84 5.10
N GLU A 116 -2.06 12.72 4.59
CA GLU A 116 -2.92 12.74 3.41
C GLU A 116 -4.37 13.08 3.70
N LEU A 117 -4.90 12.72 4.88
CA LEU A 117 -6.31 12.96 5.21
C LEU A 117 -6.49 14.10 6.21
N TYR A 118 -5.65 14.20 7.25
CA TYR A 118 -5.85 15.20 8.30
C TYR A 118 -5.22 16.56 8.00
N GLU A 119 -4.13 16.66 7.23
CA GLU A 119 -3.67 17.98 6.73
C GLU A 119 -4.68 18.57 5.73
N LEU A 120 -5.38 17.75 4.94
CA LEU A 120 -6.50 18.21 4.10
C LEU A 120 -7.68 18.76 4.91
N ILE A 121 -7.91 18.25 6.13
CA ILE A 121 -8.94 18.76 7.04
C ILE A 121 -8.47 20.04 7.75
N ALA A 122 -7.16 20.16 8.03
CA ALA A 122 -6.58 21.30 8.73
C ALA A 122 -6.43 22.55 7.86
N ASP A 123 -6.60 22.45 6.54
CA ASP A 123 -6.58 23.58 5.61
C ASP A 123 -7.98 23.84 4.98
N PRO A 124 -8.94 24.39 5.75
CA PRO A 124 -10.08 25.08 5.16
C PRO A 124 -9.76 26.56 4.85
N ASP A 125 -8.64 27.09 5.36
CA ASP A 125 -8.29 28.51 5.34
C ASP A 125 -6.75 28.72 5.37
N ALA A 126 -5.99 28.29 4.35
CA ALA A 126 -4.75 29.01 4.03
C ALA A 126 -5.10 30.38 3.40
N ASP A 127 -5.45 31.34 4.26
CA ASP A 127 -5.60 32.78 3.94
C ASP A 127 -4.25 33.46 3.71
#